data_AF-G4YT32-F1
#
_entry.id   AF-G4YT32-F1
#
_cell.length_a   1.000
_cell.length_b   1.000
_cell.length_c   1.000
_cell.angle_alpha   90.00
_cell.angle_beta   90.00
_cell.angle_gamma   90.00
#
_symmetry.space_group_name_H-M   'P 1'
#
loop_
_entity.id
_entity.type
_entity.pdbx_description
1 polymer ?
#
loop_
_entity_poly.entity_id
_entity_poly.type
_entity_poly.pdbx_seq_one_letter_code
_entity_poly.pdbx_strand_id
1 'polypeptide(L)'
;MAYGDIRTTNNTAEYRGLLHGLKYANKCGLKPLHVVGDSMMIIKQLDGRRPPLAAHLARLYWHCRVLADYCRVETWTHHYRTYN
;
A
#
# COMPACT_ATOMS: atom_id res chain seq x y z
N MET A 1 -9.05 27.61 6.31
CA MET A 1 -9.41 26.78 5.14
C MET A 1 -8.14 26.04 4.73
N ALA A 2 -8.03 24.75 5.03
CA ALA A 2 -6.81 23.98 4.77
C ALA A 2 -6.87 23.42 3.36
N TYR A 3 -6.01 23.93 2.47
CA TYR A 3 -5.78 23.39 1.14
C TYR A 3 -5.38 21.93 1.29
N GLY A 4 -6.14 21.02 0.68
CA GLY A 4 -5.79 19.61 0.61
C GLY A 4 -4.44 19.47 -0.07
N ASP A 5 -3.42 19.12 0.71
CA ASP A 5 -2.05 18.96 0.21
C ASP A 5 -2.06 17.87 -0.87
N ILE A 6 -1.55 18.20 -2.06
CA ILE A 6 -1.44 17.30 -3.23
C ILE A 6 -0.79 15.96 -2.85
N ARG A 7 0.09 15.95 -1.85
CA ARG A 7 0.75 14.75 -1.32
C ARG A 7 -0.21 13.84 -0.57
N THR A 8 -1.20 14.41 0.13
CA THR A 8 -2.24 13.64 0.83
C THR A 8 -3.15 12.92 -0.17
N THR A 9 -3.49 13.60 -1.27
CA THR A 9 -4.27 12.98 -2.36
C THR A 9 -3.47 11.91 -3.10
N ASN A 10 -2.17 12.13 -3.32
CA ASN A 10 -1.31 11.13 -3.96
C ASN A 10 -1.19 9.86 -3.10
N ASN A 11 -0.86 10.01 -1.81
CA ASN A 11 -0.76 8.86 -0.91
C ASN A 11 -2.08 8.08 -0.80
N THR A 12 -3.22 8.79 -0.81
CA THR A 12 -4.55 8.15 -0.82
C THR A 12 -4.77 7.34 -2.09
N ALA A 13 -4.37 7.86 -3.26
CA ALA A 13 -4.49 7.16 -4.54
C ALA A 13 -3.60 5.90 -4.58
N GLU A 14 -2.35 6.01 -4.10
CA GLU A 14 -1.42 4.89 -4.02
C GLU A 14 -1.92 3.78 -3.09
N TYR A 15 -2.41 4.13 -1.89
CA TYR A 15 -3.03 3.17 -0.97
C TYR A 15 -4.26 2.49 -1.58
N ARG A 16 -5.07 3.23 -2.33
CA ARG A 16 -6.23 2.66 -3.04
C ARG A 16 -5.79 1.70 -4.15
N GLY A 17 -4.75 2.04 -4.90
CA GLY A 17 -4.18 1.16 -5.94
C GLY A 17 -3.68 -0.15 -5.35
N LEU A 18 -2.89 -0.07 -4.28
CA LEU A 18 -2.42 -1.24 -3.55
C LEU A 18 -3.59 -2.10 -3.03
N LEU A 19 -4.58 -1.48 -2.39
CA LEU A 19 -5.76 -2.18 -1.87
C LEU A 19 -6.48 -2.94 -2.99
N HIS A 20 -6.62 -2.32 -4.16
CA HIS A 20 -7.27 -2.95 -5.30
C HIS A 20 -6.48 -4.16 -5.81
N GLY A 21 -5.16 -4.03 -5.94
CA GLY A 21 -4.27 -5.13 -6.33
C GLY A 21 -4.33 -6.31 -5.36
N LEU A 22 -4.26 -6.04 -4.04
CA LEU A 22 -4.36 -7.08 -3.01
C LEU A 22 -5.74 -7.76 -2.99
N LYS A 23 -6.82 -7.01 -3.19
CA LYS A 23 -8.17 -7.59 -3.31
C LYS A 23 -8.27 -8.52 -4.51
N TYR A 24 -7.74 -8.09 -5.65
CA TYR A 24 -7.73 -8.91 -6.86
C TYR A 24 -6.90 -10.18 -6.64
N ALA A 25 -5.70 -10.06 -6.10
CA ALA A 25 -4.84 -11.20 -5.80
C ALA A 25 -5.49 -12.18 -4.82
N ASN A 26 -6.16 -11.68 -3.77
CA ASN A 26 -6.92 -12.52 -2.85
C ASN A 26 -8.08 -13.23 -3.56
N LYS A 27 -8.83 -12.54 -4.43
CA LYS A 27 -9.93 -13.14 -5.21
C LYS A 27 -9.43 -14.23 -6.17
N CYS A 28 -8.26 -14.04 -6.75
CA CYS A 28 -7.62 -15.02 -7.63
C CYS A 28 -6.88 -16.13 -6.88
N GLY A 29 -6.81 -16.08 -5.54
CA GLY A 29 -6.07 -17.07 -4.75
C GLY A 29 -4.55 -17.01 -4.92
N LEU A 30 -4.01 -15.89 -5.40
CA LEU A 30 -2.58 -15.73 -5.68
C LEU A 30 -1.80 -15.59 -4.36
N LYS A 31 -1.09 -16.65 -3.97
CA LYS A 31 -0.29 -16.73 -2.73
C LYS A 31 0.90 -17.69 -2.95
N PRO A 32 2.12 -17.38 -2.48
CA PRO A 32 2.54 -16.13 -1.84
C PRO A 32 2.65 -14.98 -2.86
N LEU A 33 2.72 -13.74 -2.36
CA LEU A 33 2.85 -12.53 -3.18
C LEU A 33 4.15 -11.77 -2.88
N HIS A 34 4.69 -11.15 -3.93
CA HIS A 34 5.72 -10.12 -3.83
C HIS A 34 5.11 -8.80 -4.30
N VAL A 35 5.11 -7.79 -3.43
CA VAL A 35 4.53 -6.49 -3.75
C VAL A 35 5.64 -5.52 -4.14
N VAL A 36 5.53 -4.94 -5.33
CA VAL A 36 6.45 -3.91 -5.82
C VAL A 36 5.69 -2.60 -5.96
N GLY A 37 6.27 -1.50 -5.48
CA GLY A 37 5.69 -0.17 -5.60
C GLY A 37 6.75 0.92 -5.66
N ASP A 38 6.40 2.08 -6.20
CA ASP A 38 7.28 3.25 -6.35
C ASP A 38 7.22 4.21 -5.16
N SER A 39 6.27 3.99 -4.25
CA SER A 39 6.09 4.79 -3.04
C SER A 39 6.92 4.23 -1.87
N MET A 40 8.16 4.71 -1.74
CA MET A 40 9.07 4.28 -0.65
C MET A 40 8.43 4.42 0.74
N MET A 41 7.62 5.46 0.95
CA MET A 41 6.89 5.70 2.20
C MET A 41 5.92 4.55 2.52
N ILE A 42 5.08 4.15 1.55
CA ILE A 42 4.07 3.11 1.74
C ILE A 42 4.74 1.75 1.93
N ILE A 43 5.78 1.45 1.14
CA ILE A 43 6.59 0.24 1.29
C ILE A 43 7.17 0.16 2.71
N LYS A 44 7.81 1.22 3.21
CA LYS A 44 8.34 1.26 4.58
C LYS A 44 7.27 1.12 5.66
N GLN A 45 6.08 1.71 5.44
CA GLN A 45 4.96 1.60 6.39
C GLN A 45 4.44 0.17 6.47
N LEU A 46 4.28 -0.52 5.34
CA LEU A 46 3.75 -1.89 5.29
C LEU A 46 4.78 -2.91 5.76
N ASP A 47 6.04 -2.75 5.35
CA ASP A 47 7.16 -3.60 5.76
C ASP A 47 7.44 -3.45 7.26
N GLY A 48 7.63 -2.21 7.72
CA GLY A 48 7.88 -1.89 9.13
C GLY A 48 6.64 -1.97 10.04
N ARG A 49 5.48 -2.32 9.50
CA ARG A 49 4.18 -2.37 10.19
C ARG A 49 3.80 -1.07 10.91
N ARG A 50 4.12 0.09 10.34
CA ARG A 50 3.88 1.42 10.93
C ARG A 50 2.71 2.10 10.24
N PRO A 51 1.54 2.23 10.89
CA PRO A 51 0.41 2.95 10.30
C PRO A 51 0.72 4.46 10.18
N PRO A 52 0.18 5.13 9.15
CA PRO A 52 0.27 6.58 9.03
C PRO A 52 -0.56 7.28 10.13
N LEU A 53 -0.11 8.48 10.54
CA LEU A 53 -0.80 9.29 11.56
C LEU A 53 -2.18 9.78 11.11
N ALA A 54 -2.36 10.01 9.80
CA ALA A 54 -3.63 10.47 9.27
C ALA A 54 -4.68 9.37 9.32
N ALA A 55 -5.77 9.58 10.09
CA ALA A 55 -6.79 8.56 10.35
C ALA A 55 -7.43 7.95 9.10
N HIS A 56 -7.59 8.73 8.02
CA HIS A 56 -8.13 8.23 6.75
C HIS A 56 -7.15 7.28 6.04
N LEU A 57 -5.85 7.57 6.07
CA LEU A 57 -4.80 6.69 5.56
C LEU A 57 -4.61 5.46 6.46
N ALA A 58 -4.72 5.62 7.78
CA ALA A 58 -4.61 4.52 8.72
C ALA A 58 -5.66 3.43 8.44
N ARG A 59 -6.89 3.84 8.14
CA ARG A 59 -7.96 2.92 7.73
C ARG A 59 -7.60 2.13 6.46
N LEU A 60 -7.07 2.80 5.44
CA LEU A 60 -6.64 2.16 4.20
C LEU A 60 -5.45 1.21 4.44
N TYR A 61 -4.49 1.64 5.24
CA TYR A 61 -3.33 0.85 5.64
C TYR A 61 -3.76 -0.46 6.30
N TRP A 62 -4.68 -0.43 7.26
CA TRP A 62 -5.15 -1.65 7.93
C TRP A 62 -5.85 -2.61 6.98
N HIS A 63 -6.68 -2.11 6.06
CA HIS A 63 -7.29 -2.96 5.03
C HIS A 63 -6.23 -3.61 4.12
N CYS A 64 -5.23 -2.85 3.69
CA CYS A 64 -4.13 -3.40 2.89
C CYS A 64 -3.36 -4.44 3.69
N ARG A 65 -3.08 -4.18 4.97
CA ARG A 65 -2.31 -5.08 5.83
C ARG A 65 -3.01 -6.42 6.03
N VAL A 66 -4.30 -6.40 6.36
CA VAL A 66 -5.08 -7.64 6.53
C VAL A 66 -5.05 -8.47 5.25
N LEU A 67 -5.27 -7.84 4.09
CA LEU A 67 -5.23 -8.55 2.81
C LEU A 67 -3.83 -9.05 2.45
N ALA A 68 -2.78 -8.28 2.77
CA ALA A 68 -1.40 -8.69 2.56
C ALA A 68 -1.05 -9.91 3.42
N ASP A 69 -1.49 -9.94 4.68
CA ASP A 69 -1.31 -11.09 5.57
C ASP A 69 -2.10 -12.30 5.03
N TYR A 70 -3.34 -12.11 4.58
CA TYR A 70 -4.11 -13.17 3.92
C TYR A 70 -3.44 -13.70 2.66
N CYS A 71 -2.82 -12.83 1.86
CA CYS A 71 -2.15 -13.21 0.62
C CYS A 71 -0.73 -13.76 0.84
N ARG A 72 -0.27 -13.84 2.10
CA ARG A 72 1.10 -14.22 2.46
C ARG A 72 2.11 -13.39 1.66
N VAL A 73 2.00 -12.07 1.74
CA VAL A 73 2.99 -11.18 1.13
C VAL A 73 4.32 -11.38 1.85
N GLU A 74 5.32 -11.85 1.10
CA GLU A 74 6.64 -12.19 1.65
C GLU A 74 7.61 -11.02 1.56
N THR A 75 7.56 -10.27 0.47
CA THR A 75 8.46 -9.13 0.25
C THR A 75 7.72 -7.89 -0.20
N TRP A 76 8.23 -6.75 0.27
CA TRP A 76 7.86 -5.42 -0.18
C TRP A 76 9.08 -4.79 -0.85
N THR A 77 9.03 -4.62 -2.16
CA THR A 77 10.16 -4.08 -2.94
C THR A 77 9.82 -2.69 -3.44
N HIS A 78 10.77 -1.77 -3.27
CA HIS A 78 10.67 -0.43 -3.83
C HIS A 78 11.32 -0.40 -5.21
N HIS A 79 10.59 0.03 -6.25
CA HIS A 79 11.14 0.29 -7.59
C HIS A 79 11.05 1.77 -7.91
N TYR A 80 12.18 2.42 -8.17
CA TYR A 80 12.17 3.83 -8.58
C TYR A 80 11.56 3.99 -9.98
N ARG A 81 10.65 4.96 -10.10
CA ARG A 81 9.93 5.34 -11.32
C ARG A 81 10.84 5.72 -12.51
N THR A 82 12.13 5.92 -12.27
CA THR A 82 13.16 6.21 -13.28
C THR A 82 13.54 5.01 -14.15
N TYR A 83 13.06 3.80 -13.84
CA TYR A 83 13.37 2.56 -14.58
C TYR A 83 12.14 1.87 -15.20
N ASN A 84 11.02 2.58 -15.41
CA ASN A 84 9.85 2.03 -16.11
C ASN A 84 9.73 2.56 -17.54
#